data_AF-A0A414EMF7-F1
#
_entry.id   AF-A0A414EMF7-F1
#
_cell.length_a   1.000
_cell.length_b   1.000
_cell.length_c   1.000
_cell.angle_alpha   90.00
_cell.angle_beta   90.00
_cell.angle_gamma   90.00
#
_symmetry.space_group_name_H-M   'P 1'
#
loop_
_entity.id
_entity.type
_entity.pdbx_description
1 polymer ?
#
loop_
_entity_poly.entity_id
_entity_poly.type
_entity_poly.pdbx_seq_one_letter_code
_entity_poly.pdbx_strand_id
1 'polypeptide(L)'
;MVEYVPYTLPYTCQTGASTLAKVKKTFRIEEDAYDELVELSAGWGVAQGAAVERAIRLARQMPDTCQTDASTSDGGDSAAVAALIGQLAKKDEQIAKLMETVADSTKAVQGAQALHHETAQTLALESTEQKLSRWQRLRRAWKG
;
A
#
# COMPACT_ATOMS: atom_id res chain seq x y z
N MET A 1 -22.88 18.01 0.76
CA MET A 1 -23.20 17.31 -0.49
C MET A 1 -21.94 17.38 -1.33
N VAL A 2 -21.08 16.37 -1.24
CA VAL A 2 -19.80 16.32 -1.97
C VAL A 2 -20.06 15.41 -3.16
N GLU A 3 -20.15 16.00 -4.35
CA GLU A 3 -20.29 15.23 -5.59
C GLU A 3 -18.98 14.53 -5.89
N TYR A 4 -19.04 13.20 -5.84
CA TYR A 4 -18.00 12.31 -6.30
C TYR A 4 -18.11 12.19 -7.83
N VAL A 5 -17.13 12.73 -8.55
CA VAL A 5 -17.04 12.55 -10.01
C VAL A 5 -16.06 11.39 -10.27
N PRO A 6 -16.53 10.20 -10.67
CA PRO A 6 -15.65 9.11 -11.03
C PRO A 6 -15.05 9.38 -12.41
N TYR A 7 -13.74 9.61 -12.46
CA TYR A 7 -12.99 9.59 -13.72
C TYR A 7 -12.86 8.14 -14.21
N THR A 8 -13.82 7.68 -15.00
CA THR A 8 -13.66 6.49 -15.83
C THR A 8 -12.87 6.90 -17.07
N LEU A 9 -11.55 6.71 -17.05
CA LEU A 9 -10.75 6.74 -18.28
C LEU A 9 -11.00 5.43 -19.05
N PRO A 10 -11.58 5.48 -20.26
CA PRO A 10 -11.62 4.30 -21.11
C PRO A 10 -10.22 4.12 -21.72
N TYR A 11 -9.38 3.30 -21.10
CA TYR A 11 -8.26 2.69 -21.81
C TYR A 11 -8.81 1.60 -22.73
N THR A 12 -9.49 2.00 -23.79
CA THR A 12 -9.67 1.12 -24.94
C THR A 12 -8.35 1.15 -25.70
N CYS A 13 -7.57 0.08 -25.55
CA CYS A 13 -6.43 -0.17 -26.41
C CYS A 13 -6.97 -0.32 -27.84
N GLN A 14 -6.96 0.77 -28.60
CA GLN A 14 -7.27 0.73 -30.01
C GLN A 14 -6.26 -0.17 -30.70
N THR A 15 -6.72 -1.36 -31.10
CA THR A 15 -6.05 -2.23 -32.07
C THR A 15 -6.14 -1.58 -33.45
N GLY A 16 -5.54 -0.40 -33.60
CA GLY A 16 -5.21 0.18 -34.89
C GLY A 16 -3.82 -0.32 -35.28
N ALA A 17 -3.64 -0.78 -36.51
CA ALA A 17 -2.34 -1.09 -37.07
C ALA A 17 -1.47 0.19 -37.05
N SER A 18 -0.79 0.42 -35.94
CA SER A 18 0.13 1.53 -35.76
C SER A 18 1.33 1.25 -36.66
N THR A 19 1.35 1.85 -37.84
CA THR A 19 2.59 1.96 -38.61
C THR A 19 3.50 2.92 -37.84
N LEU A 20 4.20 2.37 -36.84
CA LEU A 20 5.19 3.08 -36.05
C LEU A 20 6.19 3.73 -37.00
N ALA A 21 6.36 5.05 -36.88
CA ALA A 21 7.37 5.77 -37.64
C ALA A 21 8.74 5.10 -37.41
N LYS A 22 9.34 4.56 -38.47
CA LYS A 22 10.67 3.96 -38.39
C LYS A 22 11.70 5.05 -38.16
N VAL A 23 12.32 5.06 -36.98
CA VAL A 23 13.40 5.99 -36.64
C VAL A 23 14.74 5.29 -36.88
N LYS A 24 15.64 5.96 -37.60
CA LYS A 24 17.01 5.46 -37.78
C LYS A 24 17.80 5.61 -36.46
N LYS A 25 18.39 4.52 -35.99
CA LYS A 25 19.28 4.52 -34.83
C LYS A 25 20.61 3.85 -35.16
N THR A 26 21.69 4.37 -34.60
CA THR A 26 23.03 3.80 -34.68
C THR A 26 23.43 3.28 -33.31
N PHE A 27 23.91 2.03 -33.27
CA PHE A 27 24.41 1.38 -32.06
C PHE A 27 25.90 1.10 -32.24
N ARG A 28 26.65 1.13 -31.14
CA ARG A 28 28.02 0.61 -31.08
C ARG A 28 27.94 -0.70 -30.33
N ILE A 29 28.40 -1.77 -30.97
CA ILE A 29 28.41 -3.13 -30.44
C ILE A 29 29.81 -3.70 -30.67
N GLU A 30 30.17 -4.68 -29.86
CA GLU A 30 31.43 -5.41 -29.99
C GLU A 30 31.39 -6.32 -31.24
N GLU A 31 32.57 -6.69 -31.74
CA GLU A 31 32.71 -7.43 -33.01
C GLU A 31 32.15 -8.86 -32.89
N ASP A 32 32.43 -9.52 -31.78
CA ASP A 32 31.87 -10.84 -31.42
C ASP A 32 30.33 -10.81 -31.32
N ALA A 33 29.77 -9.80 -30.65
CA ALA A 33 28.33 -9.63 -30.57
C ALA A 33 27.69 -9.34 -31.95
N TYR A 34 28.43 -8.71 -32.86
CA TYR A 34 27.98 -8.52 -34.24
C TYR A 34 27.99 -9.83 -35.03
N ASP A 35 29.03 -10.65 -34.88
CA ASP A 35 29.13 -11.95 -35.55
C ASP A 35 27.99 -12.88 -35.11
N GLU A 36 27.68 -12.93 -33.82
CA GLU A 36 26.52 -13.66 -33.30
C GLU A 36 25.20 -13.16 -33.89
N LEU A 37 25.03 -11.83 -34.01
CA LEU A 37 23.84 -11.25 -34.63
C LEU A 37 23.72 -11.66 -36.11
N VAL A 38 24.84 -11.74 -36.84
CA VAL A 38 24.85 -12.20 -38.23
C VAL A 38 24.41 -13.65 -38.31
N GLU A 39 24.98 -14.54 -37.49
CA GLU A 39 24.62 -15.95 -37.45
C GLU A 39 23.15 -16.17 -37.07
N LEU A 40 22.67 -15.49 -36.02
CA LEU A 40 21.27 -15.54 -35.59
C LEU A 40 20.32 -15.05 -36.69
N SER A 41 20.67 -13.96 -37.38
CA SER A 41 19.86 -13.42 -38.46
C SER A 41 19.78 -14.38 -39.66
N ALA A 42 20.88 -15.06 -39.99
CA ALA A 42 20.94 -16.08 -41.02
C ALA A 42 20.11 -17.32 -40.63
N GLY A 43 20.24 -17.79 -39.39
CA GLY A 43 19.46 -18.91 -38.86
C GLY A 43 17.94 -18.63 -38.85
N TRP A 44 17.54 -17.37 -38.67
CA TRP A 44 16.14 -16.94 -38.72
C TRP A 44 15.67 -16.54 -40.13
N GLY A 45 16.57 -16.47 -41.12
CA GLY A 45 16.26 -16.06 -42.49
C GLY A 45 15.75 -14.61 -42.60
N VAL A 46 16.23 -13.71 -41.74
CA VAL A 46 15.80 -12.30 -41.70
C VAL A 46 16.98 -11.33 -41.73
N ALA A 47 16.74 -10.09 -42.13
CA ALA A 47 17.73 -9.02 -42.00
C ALA A 47 18.06 -8.76 -40.52
N GLN A 48 19.31 -8.37 -40.22
CA GLN A 48 19.79 -8.15 -38.85
C GLN A 48 18.91 -7.14 -38.09
N GLY A 49 18.49 -6.05 -38.73
CA GLY A 49 17.60 -5.06 -38.11
C GLY A 49 16.25 -5.64 -37.69
N ALA A 50 15.70 -6.59 -38.46
CA ALA A 50 14.47 -7.29 -38.10
C ALA A 50 14.67 -8.30 -36.96
N ALA A 51 15.83 -8.94 -36.89
CA ALA A 51 16.20 -9.78 -35.74
C ALA A 51 16.26 -8.95 -34.45
N VAL A 52 16.90 -7.77 -34.49
CA VAL A 52 16.97 -6.83 -33.37
C VAL A 52 15.57 -6.35 -32.96
N GLU A 53 14.72 -5.96 -33.90
CA GLU A 53 13.34 -5.54 -33.61
C GLU A 53 12.52 -6.65 -32.93
N ARG A 54 12.68 -7.91 -33.37
CA ARG A 54 12.03 -9.07 -32.74
C ARG A 54 12.55 -9.30 -31.33
N ALA A 55 13.86 -9.24 -31.12
CA ALA A 55 14.48 -9.39 -29.81
C ALA A 55 13.98 -8.33 -28.82
N ILE A 56 13.94 -7.05 -29.23
CA ILE A 56 13.41 -5.95 -28.40
C ILE A 56 11.94 -6.20 -28.01
N ARG A 57 11.13 -6.71 -28.95
CA ARG A 57 9.72 -7.03 -28.67
C ARG A 57 9.57 -8.17 -27.67
N LEU A 58 10.44 -9.19 -27.77
CA LEU A 58 10.46 -10.31 -26.83
C LEU A 58 10.93 -9.87 -25.45
N ALA A 59 12.01 -9.11 -25.38
CA ALA A 59 12.56 -8.59 -24.13
C ALA A 59 11.52 -7.75 -23.35
N ARG A 60 10.67 -6.98 -24.04
CA ARG A 60 9.58 -6.22 -23.41
C ARG A 60 8.44 -7.06 -22.84
N GLN A 61 8.24 -8.28 -23.35
CA GLN A 61 7.20 -9.20 -22.88
C GLN A 61 7.67 -10.04 -21.68
N MET A 62 8.97 -10.09 -21.44
CA MET A 62 9.57 -10.71 -20.27
C MET A 62 9.63 -9.66 -19.13
N PRO A 63 9.03 -9.91 -17.95
CA PRO A 63 9.20 -9.01 -16.81
C PRO A 63 10.67 -9.01 -16.37
N ASP A 64 11.31 -7.83 -16.33
CA ASP A 64 12.71 -7.53 -15.97
C ASP A 64 13.59 -8.74 -15.62
N THR A 65 13.98 -9.51 -16.64
CA THR A 65 15.16 -10.37 -16.55
C THR A 65 16.33 -9.60 -17.15
N CYS A 66 16.71 -8.50 -16.50
CA CYS A 66 18.04 -7.92 -16.69
C CYS A 66 19.05 -8.83 -15.99
N GLN A 67 19.34 -9.99 -16.60
CA GLN A 67 20.54 -10.75 -16.32
C GLN A 67 21.55 -10.42 -17.40
N THR A 68 22.40 -9.44 -17.09
CA THR A 68 23.74 -9.42 -17.66
C THR A 68 24.50 -10.50 -16.92
N ASP A 69 24.80 -11.60 -17.62
CA ASP A 69 25.58 -12.71 -17.10
C ASP A 69 27.01 -12.26 -16.76
N ALA A 70 27.17 -11.75 -15.55
CA ALA A 70 28.45 -11.68 -14.86
C ALA A 70 28.41 -12.69 -13.70
N SER A 71 28.63 -13.95 -14.07
CA SER A 71 29.12 -15.03 -13.22
C SER A 71 28.24 -15.53 -12.07
N THR A 72 28.05 -16.85 -12.09
CA THR A 72 27.71 -17.75 -10.96
C THR A 72 26.29 -17.66 -10.40
N SER A 73 25.46 -18.57 -10.89
CA SER A 73 24.51 -19.29 -10.06
C SER A 73 25.19 -19.82 -8.80
N ASP A 74 24.77 -19.37 -7.60
CA ASP A 74 24.58 -20.27 -6.46
C ASP A 74 23.75 -19.63 -5.34
N GLY A 75 22.53 -20.14 -5.11
CA GLY A 75 21.92 -20.37 -3.79
C GLY A 75 21.73 -19.26 -2.74
N GLY A 76 22.14 -18.00 -2.95
CA GLY A 76 22.20 -16.98 -1.89
C GLY A 76 20.88 -16.31 -1.49
N ASP A 77 19.94 -16.16 -2.42
CA ASP A 77 18.75 -15.31 -2.20
C ASP A 77 17.65 -16.00 -1.37
N SER A 78 17.64 -17.33 -1.32
CA SER A 78 16.58 -18.09 -0.64
C SER A 78 16.60 -17.92 0.89
N ALA A 79 17.79 -17.86 1.50
CA ALA A 79 17.93 -17.70 2.94
C ALA A 79 17.55 -16.29 3.42
N ALA A 80 17.91 -15.25 2.64
CA ALA A 80 17.54 -13.88 2.93
C ALA A 80 16.01 -13.68 2.81
N VAL A 81 15.39 -14.25 1.79
CA VAL A 81 13.93 -14.22 1.60
C VAL A 81 13.22 -14.98 2.73
N ALA A 82 13.69 -16.15 3.13
CA ALA A 82 13.14 -16.90 4.27
C ALA A 82 13.24 -16.13 5.59
N ALA A 83 14.37 -15.44 5.83
CA ALA A 83 14.55 -14.59 6.99
C ALA A 83 13.56 -13.41 7.01
N LEU A 84 13.34 -12.76 5.86
CA LEU A 84 12.36 -11.68 5.73
C LEU A 84 10.92 -12.17 5.97
N ILE A 85 10.55 -13.35 5.46
CA ILE A 85 9.24 -13.98 5.73
C ILE A 85 9.08 -14.24 7.23
N GLY A 86 10.10 -14.78 7.89
CA GLY A 86 10.09 -15.00 9.34
C GLY A 86 10.01 -13.70 10.15
N GLN A 87 10.63 -12.62 9.69
CA GLN A 87 10.50 -11.29 10.30
C GLN A 87 9.10 -10.71 10.11
N LEU A 88 8.50 -10.89 8.93
CA LEU A 88 7.15 -10.41 8.64
C LEU A 88 6.13 -11.08 9.56
N ALA A 89 6.18 -12.40 9.70
CA ALA A 89 5.29 -13.15 10.59
C ALA A 89 5.39 -12.67 12.06
N LYS A 90 6.61 -12.36 12.54
CA LYS A 90 6.81 -11.81 13.89
C LYS A 90 6.20 -10.42 14.06
N LYS A 91 6.27 -9.57 13.02
CA LYS A 91 5.68 -8.22 13.06
C LYS A 91 4.16 -8.30 13.01
N ASP A 92 3.59 -9.20 12.22
CA ASP A 92 2.14 -9.42 12.16
C ASP A 92 1.58 -9.88 13.52
N GLU A 93 2.27 -10.79 14.20
CA GLU A 93 1.93 -11.22 15.56
C GLU A 93 2.00 -10.06 16.58
N GLN A 94 2.99 -9.18 16.47
CA GLN A 94 3.10 -7.98 17.31
C GLN A 94 1.97 -6.98 17.04
N ILE A 95 1.60 -6.81 15.76
CA ILE A 95 0.49 -5.94 15.36
C ILE A 95 -0.82 -6.46 15.96
N ALA A 96 -1.08 -7.77 15.90
CA ALA A 96 -2.27 -8.38 16.49
C ALA A 96 -2.39 -8.08 18.00
N LYS A 97 -1.30 -8.25 18.77
CA LYS A 97 -1.26 -7.94 20.21
C LYS A 97 -1.46 -6.47 20.52
N LEU A 98 -0.88 -5.59 19.71
CA LEU A 98 -1.10 -4.15 19.86
C LEU A 98 -2.54 -3.76 19.56
N MET A 99 -3.16 -4.36 18.54
CA MET A 99 -4.57 -4.13 18.22
C MET A 99 -5.49 -4.55 19.37
N GLU A 100 -5.23 -5.70 20.00
CA GLU A 100 -5.95 -6.14 21.20
C GLU A 100 -5.78 -5.15 22.35
N THR A 101 -4.55 -4.74 22.64
CA THR A 101 -4.24 -3.79 23.72
C THR A 101 -4.90 -2.42 23.48
N VAL A 102 -4.93 -1.94 22.23
CA VAL A 102 -5.60 -0.69 21.85
C VAL A 102 -7.11 -0.80 22.00
N ALA A 103 -7.69 -1.95 21.65
CA ALA A 103 -9.11 -2.20 21.85
C ALA A 103 -9.49 -2.20 23.34
N ASP A 104 -8.70 -2.85 24.18
CA ASP A 104 -8.92 -2.87 25.63
C ASP A 104 -8.73 -1.50 26.26
N SER A 105 -7.69 -0.76 25.85
CA SER A 105 -7.46 0.61 26.30
C SER A 105 -8.63 1.53 25.91
N THR A 106 -9.18 1.35 24.71
CA THR A 106 -10.35 2.12 24.24
C THR A 106 -11.59 1.81 25.08
N LYS A 107 -11.85 0.53 25.40
CA LYS A 107 -12.95 0.15 26.29
C LYS A 107 -12.77 0.73 27.70
N ALA A 108 -11.56 0.71 28.24
CA ALA A 108 -11.27 1.30 29.55
C ALA A 108 -11.51 2.82 29.56
N VAL A 109 -11.08 3.53 28.52
CA VAL A 109 -11.32 4.98 28.36
C VAL A 109 -12.82 5.28 28.27
N GLN A 110 -13.56 4.52 27.47
CA GLN A 110 -15.02 4.68 27.36
C GLN A 110 -15.73 4.41 28.70
N GLY A 111 -15.31 3.37 29.42
CA GLY A 111 -15.82 3.07 30.76
C GLY A 111 -15.54 4.19 31.76
N ALA A 112 -14.32 4.73 31.78
CA ALA A 112 -13.96 5.86 32.65
C ALA A 112 -14.78 7.11 32.31
N GLN A 113 -14.95 7.43 31.02
CA GLN A 113 -15.76 8.57 30.59
C GLN A 113 -17.24 8.42 30.99
N ALA A 114 -17.81 7.22 30.87
CA ALA A 114 -19.18 6.94 31.30
C ALA A 114 -19.33 7.16 32.82
N LEU A 115 -18.41 6.62 33.63
CA LEU A 115 -18.40 6.82 35.08
C LEU A 115 -18.24 8.29 35.46
N HIS A 116 -17.37 9.04 34.77
CA HIS A 116 -17.22 10.47 34.99
C HIS A 116 -18.50 11.26 34.67
N HIS A 117 -19.20 10.90 33.59
CA HIS A 117 -20.46 11.54 33.23
C HIS A 117 -21.55 11.26 34.27
N GLU A 118 -21.67 10.01 34.72
CA GLU A 118 -22.63 9.61 35.77
C GLU A 118 -22.34 10.31 37.10
N THR A 119 -21.06 10.39 37.50
CA THR A 119 -20.66 11.09 38.74
C THR A 119 -20.96 12.59 38.65
N ALA A 120 -20.71 13.22 37.50
CA ALA A 120 -21.05 14.62 37.30
C ALA A 120 -22.57 14.85 37.34
N GLN A 121 -23.36 13.94 36.77
CA GLN A 121 -24.82 14.03 36.75
C GLN A 121 -25.41 13.85 38.16
N THR A 122 -24.94 12.88 38.93
CA THR A 122 -25.42 12.63 40.31
C THR A 122 -25.12 13.81 41.23
N LEU A 123 -23.90 14.37 41.17
CA LEU A 123 -23.53 15.57 41.94
C LEU A 123 -24.36 16.79 41.54
N ALA A 124 -24.70 16.94 40.26
CA ALA A 124 -25.55 18.03 39.79
C ALA A 124 -26.97 17.92 40.38
N LEU A 125 -27.56 16.73 40.37
CA LEU A 125 -28.87 16.48 40.97
C LEU A 125 -28.85 16.75 42.48
N GLU A 126 -27.88 16.19 43.20
CA GLU A 126 -27.75 16.38 44.65
C GLU A 126 -27.62 17.88 45.01
N SER A 127 -26.82 18.64 44.26
CA SER A 127 -26.69 20.09 44.45
C SER A 127 -28.02 20.82 44.31
N THR A 128 -28.85 20.43 43.33
CA THR A 128 -30.18 21.05 43.13
C THR A 128 -31.14 20.70 44.26
N GLU A 129 -31.13 19.46 44.73
CA GLU A 129 -31.97 19.01 45.86
C GLU A 129 -31.56 19.71 47.17
N GLN A 130 -30.25 19.82 47.42
CA GLN A 130 -29.71 20.55 48.56
C GLN A 130 -30.12 22.03 48.52
N LYS A 131 -30.03 22.68 47.34
CA LYS A 131 -30.49 24.07 47.16
C LYS A 131 -31.98 24.21 47.45
N LEU A 132 -32.82 23.31 46.93
CA LEU A 132 -34.26 23.33 47.18
C LEU A 132 -34.59 23.14 48.66
N SER A 133 -33.94 22.19 49.34
CA SER A 133 -34.09 21.97 50.79
C SER A 133 -33.67 23.20 51.61
N ARG A 134 -32.55 23.84 51.25
CA ARG A 134 -32.10 25.08 51.90
C ARG A 134 -33.11 26.22 51.71
N TRP A 135 -33.61 26.40 50.49
CA TRP A 135 -34.63 27.40 50.18
C TRP A 135 -35.93 27.17 50.95
N GLN A 136 -36.39 25.92 51.08
CA GLN A 136 -37.58 25.59 51.88
C GLN A 136 -37.41 25.94 53.36
N ARG A 137 -36.25 25.65 53.94
CA ARG A 137 -35.92 26.02 55.33
C ARG A 137 -35.95 27.54 55.53
N LEU A 138 -35.30 28.29 54.64
CA LEU A 138 -35.32 29.76 54.66
C LEU A 138 -36.75 30.30 54.56
N ARG A 139 -37.56 29.77 53.64
CA ARG A 139 -38.95 30.19 53.44
C ARG A 139 -39.85 29.90 54.65
N ARG A 140 -39.59 28.83 55.41
CA ARG A 140 -40.30 28.56 56.67
C ARG A 140 -39.90 29.54 57.76
N ALA A 141 -38.61 29.83 57.90
CA ALA A 141 -38.11 30.81 58.87
C ALA A 141 -38.69 32.22 58.64
N TRP A 142 -38.95 32.59 57.39
CA TRP A 142 -39.56 33.87 57.02
C TRP A 142 -41.07 33.96 57.27
N LYS A 143 -41.75 32.84 57.48
CA LYS A 143 -43.19 32.78 57.78
C LYS A 143 -43.48 32.57 59.28
N GLY A 144 -42.44 32.59 60.12
CA GLY A 144 -42.54 32.62 61.58
C GLY A 144 -42.73 34.03 62.11
#